data_AF-A0A441XIJ4-F1
#
_entry.id   AF-A0A441XIJ4-F1
#
_cell.length_a   1.000
_cell.length_b   1.000
_cell.length_c   1.000
_cell.angle_alpha   90.00
_cell.angle_beta   90.00
_cell.angle_gamma   90.00
#
_symmetry.space_group_name_H-M   'P 1'
#
loop_
_entity.id
_entity.type
_entity.pdbx_description
1 polymer ?
#
loop_
_entity_poly.entity_id
_entity_poly.type
_entity_poly.pdbx_seq_one_letter_code
_entity_poly.pdbx_strand_id
1 'polypeptide(L)'
;KKLNQAYRQIEGRLQDDAATKKLLVGAQRAWVAFRDAECAFQGGPPDMAGSMYPMVIAGCKESLTNIRLKDFQGYLNCQEGDTSCPVPVAP
;
A
#
# COMPACT_ATOMS: atom_id res chain seq x y z
N LYS A 1 -8.07 -2.47 7.37
CA LYS A 1 -8.55 -3.78 6.87
C LYS A 1 -8.68 -3.83 5.33
N LYS A 2 -9.27 -2.81 4.68
CA LYS A 2 -9.45 -2.75 3.21
C LYS A 2 -8.18 -2.97 2.39
N LEU A 3 -7.06 -2.34 2.77
CA LEU A 3 -5.77 -2.51 2.07
C LEU A 3 -5.33 -3.98 1.98
N ASN A 4 -5.44 -4.72 3.09
CA ASN A 4 -5.03 -6.13 3.12
C ASN A 4 -5.99 -7.02 2.30
N GLN A 5 -7.26 -6.65 2.18
CA GLN A 5 -8.21 -7.36 1.33
C GLN A 5 -7.85 -7.17 -0.16
N ALA A 6 -7.62 -5.93 -0.59
CA ALA A 6 -7.18 -5.62 -1.95
C ALA A 6 -5.85 -6.30 -2.27
N TYR A 7 -4.88 -6.27 -1.34
CA TYR A 7 -3.61 -6.97 -1.47
C TYR A 7 -3.79 -8.48 -1.73
N ARG A 8 -4.62 -9.16 -0.93
CA ARG A 8 -4.90 -10.61 -1.11
C ARG A 8 -5.61 -10.90 -2.43
N GLN A 9 -6.49 -9.99 -2.88
CA GLN A 9 -7.15 -10.14 -4.17
C GLN A 9 -6.15 -10.08 -5.32
N ILE A 10 -5.19 -9.14 -5.28
CA ILE A 10 -4.11 -9.06 -6.26
C ILE A 10 -3.24 -10.33 -6.19
N GLU A 11 -2.87 -10.79 -4.99
CA GLU A 11 -2.10 -12.04 -4.83
C GLU A 11 -2.81 -13.28 -5.40
N GLY A 12 -4.14 -13.29 -5.38
CA GLY A 12 -4.96 -14.33 -6.02
C GLY A 12 -4.92 -14.23 -7.55
N ARG A 13 -5.01 -13.02 -8.10
CA ARG A 13 -4.87 -12.80 -9.56
C ARG A 13 -3.48 -13.15 -10.09
N LEU A 14 -2.47 -13.14 -9.21
CA LEU A 14 -1.08 -13.51 -9.52
C LEU A 14 -0.72 -14.93 -9.07
N GLN A 15 -1.70 -15.80 -8.79
CA GLN A 15 -1.44 -17.15 -8.25
C GLN A 15 -0.56 -18.01 -9.16
N ASP A 16 -0.69 -17.85 -10.48
CA ASP A 16 0.07 -18.58 -11.50
C ASP A 16 1.31 -17.80 -12.00
N ASP A 17 1.57 -16.60 -11.46
CA ASP A 17 2.73 -15.76 -11.75
C ASP A 17 3.53 -15.45 -10.47
N ALA A 18 4.33 -16.43 -10.06
CA ALA A 18 5.16 -16.34 -8.86
C ALA A 18 6.19 -15.20 -8.92
N ALA A 19 6.69 -14.87 -10.11
CA ALA A 19 7.69 -13.82 -10.30
C ALA A 19 7.09 -12.44 -10.02
N THR A 20 5.96 -12.11 -10.64
CA THR A 20 5.25 -10.85 -10.41
C THR A 20 4.69 -10.76 -8.99
N LYS A 21 4.19 -11.88 -8.44
CA LYS A 21 3.77 -11.93 -7.03
C LYS A 21 4.91 -11.60 -6.06
N LYS A 22 6.13 -12.08 -6.31
CA LYS A 22 7.32 -11.75 -5.51
C LYS A 22 7.63 -10.25 -5.56
N LEU A 23 7.46 -9.61 -6.72
CA LEU A 23 7.61 -8.16 -6.87
C LEU A 23 6.56 -7.39 -6.06
N LEU A 24 5.29 -7.81 -6.08
CA LEU A 24 4.23 -7.21 -5.27
C LEU A 24 4.54 -7.27 -3.76
N VAL A 25 4.97 -8.44 -3.27
CA VAL A 25 5.37 -8.62 -1.85
C VAL A 25 6.51 -7.67 -1.49
N GLY A 26 7.53 -7.58 -2.35
CA GLY A 26 8.66 -6.68 -2.17
C GLY A 26 8.23 -5.21 -2.12
N ALA A 27 7.42 -4.78 -3.09
CA ALA A 27 6.89 -3.43 -3.16
C ALA A 27 6.05 -3.08 -1.92
N GLN A 28 5.20 -3.99 -1.45
CA GLN A 28 4.35 -3.73 -0.29
C GLN A 28 5.15 -3.65 1.02
N ARG A 29 6.20 -4.46 1.18
CA ARG A 29 7.12 -4.36 2.33
C ARG A 29 7.89 -3.04 2.33
N ALA A 30 8.43 -2.64 1.18
CA ALA A 30 9.11 -1.36 1.03
C ALA A 30 8.17 -0.18 1.30
N TRP A 31 6.92 -0.26 0.82
CA TRP A 31 5.90 0.75 1.10
C TRP A 31 5.57 0.87 2.60
N VAL A 32 5.50 -0.25 3.35
CA VAL A 32 5.29 -0.21 4.81
C VAL A 32 6.44 0.52 5.51
N ALA A 33 7.69 0.21 5.13
CA ALA A 33 8.86 0.89 5.68
C ALA A 33 8.86 2.39 5.35
N PHE A 34 8.53 2.75 4.09
CA PHE A 34 8.35 4.14 3.68
C PHE A 34 7.27 4.84 4.51
N ARG A 35 6.08 4.25 4.65
CA ARG A 35 4.98 4.83 5.43
C ARG A 35 5.41 5.14 6.86
N ASP A 36 6.09 4.19 7.49
CA ASP A 36 6.49 4.36 8.89
C ASP A 36 7.58 5.43 9.04
N ALA A 37 8.53 5.50 8.10
CA ALA A 37 9.55 6.56 8.06
C ALA A 37 8.95 7.95 7.76
N GLU A 38 8.06 8.04 6.79
CA GLU A 38 7.38 9.27 6.40
C GLU A 38 6.54 9.82 7.57
N CYS A 39 5.79 8.95 8.25
CA CYS A 39 5.00 9.40 9.39
C CYS A 39 5.88 9.82 10.58
N ALA A 40 7.01 9.15 10.82
CA ALA A 40 7.96 9.59 11.84
C ALA A 40 8.52 10.98 11.50
N PHE A 41 8.84 11.25 10.23
CA PHE A 41 9.26 12.57 9.76
C PHE A 41 8.18 13.63 9.99
N GLN A 42 6.93 13.37 9.59
CA GLN A 42 5.81 14.31 9.80
C GLN A 42 5.49 14.55 11.29
N GLY A 43 5.68 13.54 12.14
CA GLY A 43 5.49 13.65 13.58
C GLY A 43 6.61 14.43 14.29
N GLY A 44 7.77 14.58 13.67
CA GLY A 44 8.95 15.19 14.28
C GLY A 44 9.58 14.32 15.39
N PRO A 45 10.64 14.82 16.06
CA PRO A 45 11.29 14.12 17.16
C PRO A 45 10.30 13.82 18.31
N PRO A 46 10.15 12.55 18.75
CA PRO A 46 9.14 12.18 19.75
C PRO A 46 9.26 12.90 21.10
N ASP A 47 10.48 13.27 21.48
CA ASP A 47 10.82 14.02 22.70
C ASP A 47 10.40 15.50 22.62
N MET A 48 10.22 16.04 21.42
CA MET A 48 9.82 17.42 21.17
C MET A 48 8.34 17.57 20.74
N ALA A 49 7.71 16.50 20.29
CA ALA A 49 6.40 16.53 19.64
C ALA A 49 5.19 16.60 20.59
N GLY A 50 5.43 16.50 21.91
CA GLY A 50 4.38 16.65 22.93
C GLY A 50 3.27 15.58 22.85
N SER A 51 2.14 15.86 23.51
CA SER A 51 1.05 14.88 23.68
C SER A 51 0.26 14.57 22.39
N MET A 52 0.41 15.39 21.35
CA MET A 52 -0.30 15.20 20.08
C MET A 52 0.42 14.23 19.12
N TYR A 53 1.67 13.87 19.39
CA TYR A 53 2.47 12.99 18.52
C TYR A 53 1.73 11.72 18.06
N PRO A 54 1.07 10.93 18.94
CA PRO A 54 0.36 9.73 18.50
C PRO A 54 -0.77 10.01 17.51
N MET A 55 -1.46 11.15 17.64
CA MET A 55 -2.53 11.56 16.74
C MET A 55 -1.99 11.91 15.35
N VAL A 56 -0.86 12.65 15.29
CA VAL A 56 -0.19 12.99 14.02
C VAL A 56 0.27 11.74 13.30
N ILE A 57 0.94 10.81 13.99
CA ILE A 57 1.38 9.55 13.40
C ILE A 57 0.20 8.74 12.88
N ALA A 58 -0.89 8.65 13.65
CA ALA A 58 -2.08 7.91 13.24
C ALA A 58 -2.73 8.49 11.98
N GLY A 59 -2.90 9.82 11.92
CA GLY A 59 -3.48 10.50 10.76
C GLY A 59 -2.64 10.35 9.50
N CYS A 60 -1.31 10.43 9.61
CA CYS A 60 -0.40 10.18 8.48
C CYS A 60 -0.54 8.72 7.98
N LYS A 61 -0.51 7.75 8.89
CA LYS A 61 -0.63 6.31 8.52
C LYS A 61 -1.95 6.02 7.84
N GLU A 62 -3.04 6.62 8.30
CA GLU A 62 -4.36 6.50 7.67
C GLU A 62 -4.34 7.08 6.25
N SER A 63 -3.82 8.30 6.08
CA SER A 63 -3.78 9.01 4.80
C SER A 63 -2.99 8.23 3.75
N LEU A 64 -1.77 7.79 4.10
CA LEU A 64 -0.95 6.97 3.20
C LEU A 64 -1.58 5.61 2.89
N THR A 65 -2.23 4.99 3.89
CA THR A 65 -2.96 3.73 3.68
C THR A 65 -4.11 3.89 2.68
N ASN A 66 -4.83 5.02 2.74
CA ASN A 66 -5.90 5.32 1.80
C ASN A 66 -5.39 5.58 0.39
N ILE A 67 -4.23 6.25 0.24
CA ILE A 67 -3.57 6.42 -1.06
C ILE A 67 -3.18 5.05 -1.63
N ARG A 68 -2.50 4.22 -0.85
CA ARG A 68 -2.07 2.89 -1.31
C ARG A 68 -3.25 1.98 -1.67
N LEU A 69 -4.36 2.11 -0.96
CA LEU A 69 -5.59 1.40 -1.31
C LEU A 69 -6.11 1.83 -2.69
N LYS A 70 -6.04 3.12 -3.04
CA LYS A 70 -6.42 3.61 -4.38
C LYS A 70 -5.52 3.03 -5.47
N ASP A 71 -4.20 2.93 -5.23
CA ASP A 71 -3.29 2.28 -6.19
C ASP A 71 -3.73 0.84 -6.47
N PHE A 72 -4.02 0.07 -5.41
CA PHE A 72 -4.47 -1.31 -5.54
C PHE A 72 -5.84 -1.43 -6.20
N GLN A 73 -6.76 -0.50 -5.94
CA GLN A 73 -8.05 -0.44 -6.64
C GLN A 73 -7.84 -0.13 -8.12
N GLY A 74 -6.88 0.72 -8.47
CA GLY A 74 -6.46 0.95 -9.85
C GLY A 74 -6.03 -0.35 -10.52
N TYR A 75 -5.11 -1.10 -9.91
CA TYR A 75 -4.66 -2.39 -10.44
C TYR A 75 -5.78 -3.44 -10.55
N LEU A 76 -6.77 -3.38 -9.66
CA LEU A 76 -7.89 -4.33 -9.67
C LEU A 76 -8.97 -3.99 -10.71
N ASN A 77 -9.04 -2.75 -11.17
CA ASN A 77 -10.09 -2.26 -12.08
C ASN A 77 -9.59 -2.03 -13.52
N CYS A 78 -8.41 -2.56 -13.88
CA CYS A 78 -7.86 -2.43 -15.22
C CYS A 78 -8.76 -3.10 -16.27
N GLN A 79 -8.82 -2.48 -17.45
CA GLN A 79 -9.49 -3.03 -18.62
C GLN A 79 -8.57 -3.99 -19.38
N GLU A 80 -9.16 -4.92 -20.13
CA GLU A 80 -8.42 -5.82 -21.01
C GLU A 80 -7.64 -5.01 -22.06
N GLY A 81 -6.33 -5.23 -22.17
CA GLY A 81 -5.44 -4.47 -23.06
C GLY A 81 -4.76 -3.24 -22.45
N ASP A 82 -5.02 -2.92 -21.18
CA ASP A 82 -4.28 -1.86 -20.47
C ASP A 82 -2.84 -2.32 -20.13
N THR A 83 -1.90 -1.95 -20.98
CA THR A 83 -0.46 -2.25 -20.81
C THR A 83 0.18 -1.60 -19.58
N SER A 84 -0.49 -0.65 -18.94
CA SER A 84 0.00 -0.03 -17.70
C SER A 84 -0.35 -0.84 -16.45
N CYS A 85 -1.18 -1.88 -16.58
CA CYS A 85 -1.65 -2.67 -15.45
C CYS A 85 -0.72 -3.83 -15.09
N PRO A 86 -0.23 -3.92 -13.84
CA PRO A 86 0.67 -5.00 -13.42
C PRO A 86 -0.06 -6.28 -12.97
N VAL A 87 -1.39 -6.33 -13.10
CA VAL A 87 -2.23 -7.42 -12.57
C VAL A 87 -3.16 -7.92 -13.68
N PRO A 88 -3.27 -9.24 -13.90
CA PRO A 88 -4.23 -9.79 -14.85
C PRO A 88 -5.67 -9.32 -14.55
N VAL A 89 -6.50 -9.23 -15.60
CA VAL A 89 -7.94 -9.02 -15.43
C VAL A 89 -8.53 -10.17 -14.61
N ALA A 90 -9.59 -9.89 -13.86
CA ALA A 90 -10.30 -10.97 -13.17
C ALA A 90 -10.86 -11.95 -14.22
N PRO A 91 -10.84 -13.28 -13.94
CA PRO A 91 -11.56 -14.24 -14.76
C PRO A 91 -13.08 -13.98 -14.73
#